data_AF-A0A9E1E9J8-F1
#
_entry.id   AF-A0A9E1E9J8-F1
#
_cell.length_a   1.000
_cell.length_b   1.000
_cell.length_c   1.000
_cell.angle_alpha   90.00
_cell.angle_beta   90.00
_cell.angle_gamma   90.00
#
_symmetry.space_group_name_H-M   'P 1'
#
loop_
_entity.id
_entity.type
_entity.pdbx_description
1 polymer ?
#
loop_
_entity_poly.entity_id
_entity_poly.type
_entity_poly.pdbx_seq_one_letter_code
_entity_poly.pdbx_strand_id
1 'polypeptide(L)'
;MGKGRINYRRIKESELTVSLFADFDRYQEVNRCWRKEDGEWVLKDIVFNEQWSDSDYRYLTECLIHTIQTGGVVFGAFVEERLKGFASVEHEFFGQEKQYLELTSIHTSYDCRNRGIGKQLFARCVEAARKMGAKKLYISAHSCEETQAFYKEMGCVEAVEYNQKNVEKEPCDCQLEFVL
;
A
#
# COMPACT_ATOMS: atom_id res chain seq x y z
N MET A 1 3.17 14.20 21.43
CA MET A 1 3.30 12.73 21.31
C MET A 1 4.77 12.40 21.05
N GLY A 2 5.36 11.50 21.84
CA GLY A 2 6.80 11.26 21.85
C GLY A 2 7.31 10.65 20.55
N LYS A 3 8.59 10.92 20.22
CA LYS A 3 9.35 10.25 19.16
C LYS A 3 9.69 8.81 19.58
N GLY A 4 8.68 8.02 19.94
CA GLY A 4 8.85 6.62 20.36
C GLY A 4 9.56 5.82 19.26
N ARG A 5 10.43 4.90 19.69
CA ARG A 5 11.13 3.98 18.79
C ARG A 5 10.11 3.18 17.98
N ILE A 6 10.27 3.16 16.67
CA ILE A 6 9.40 2.38 15.78
C ILE A 6 9.97 0.97 15.66
N ASN A 7 9.14 -0.03 15.99
CA ASN A 7 9.44 -1.44 15.80
C ASN A 7 8.79 -1.93 14.50
N TYR A 8 9.58 -2.49 13.58
CA TYR A 8 9.07 -3.06 12.34
C TYR A 8 9.17 -4.57 12.37
N ARG A 9 8.06 -5.26 12.12
CA ARG A 9 8.02 -6.73 12.12
C ARG A 9 6.93 -7.26 11.20
N ARG A 10 6.97 -8.56 10.91
CA ARG A 10 5.81 -9.25 10.30
C ARG A 10 4.66 -9.29 11.30
N ILE A 11 3.44 -9.15 10.78
CA ILE A 11 2.20 -9.37 11.51
C ILE A 11 1.80 -10.83 11.25
N LYS A 12 1.48 -11.56 12.32
CA LYS A 12 0.97 -12.94 12.20
C LYS A 12 -0.53 -12.92 11.94
N GLU A 13 -1.05 -13.96 11.30
CA GLU A 13 -2.49 -14.15 11.09
C GLU A 13 -3.28 -14.01 12.39
N SER A 14 -2.80 -14.61 13.49
CA SER A 14 -3.45 -14.53 14.81
C SER A 14 -3.53 -13.12 15.41
N GLU A 15 -2.78 -12.16 14.88
CA GLU A 15 -2.79 -10.76 15.32
C GLU A 15 -3.73 -9.91 14.47
N LEU A 16 -4.10 -10.36 13.26
CA LEU A 16 -4.97 -9.64 12.34
C LEU A 16 -6.42 -9.69 12.82
N THR A 17 -6.77 -8.70 13.61
CA THR A 17 -8.10 -8.46 14.14
C THR A 17 -8.41 -6.98 14.00
N VAL A 18 -9.69 -6.59 14.00
CA VAL A 18 -10.07 -5.17 13.93
C VAL A 18 -9.42 -4.35 15.08
N SER A 19 -9.26 -4.95 16.27
CA SER A 19 -8.63 -4.28 17.42
C SER A 19 -7.15 -3.97 17.23
N LEU A 20 -6.44 -4.65 16.31
CA LEU A 20 -5.08 -4.29 15.93
C LEU A 20 -4.99 -2.84 15.39
N PHE A 21 -6.07 -2.38 14.75
CA PHE A 21 -6.20 -1.06 14.15
C PHE A 21 -6.83 -0.02 15.08
N ALA A 22 -7.06 -0.33 16.36
CA ALA A 22 -7.76 0.57 17.29
C ALA A 22 -7.08 1.95 17.46
N ASP A 23 -5.76 2.00 17.29
CA ASP A 23 -4.96 3.23 17.35
C ASP A 23 -4.51 3.71 15.95
N PHE A 24 -5.07 3.15 14.88
CA PHE A 24 -4.76 3.50 13.50
C PHE A 24 -5.78 4.51 12.96
N ASP A 25 -5.30 5.65 12.49
CA ASP A 25 -6.14 6.66 11.86
C ASP A 25 -5.84 6.74 10.36
N ARG A 26 -6.72 6.17 9.54
CA ARG A 26 -6.68 6.34 8.09
C ARG A 26 -7.55 7.50 7.63
N TYR A 27 -7.21 8.70 8.09
CA TYR A 27 -7.67 9.96 7.52
C TYR A 27 -6.75 10.44 6.39
N GLN A 28 -7.31 10.98 5.30
CA GLN A 28 -6.56 11.72 4.27
C GLN A 28 -7.44 12.82 3.68
N GLU A 29 -6.91 14.03 3.64
CA GLU A 29 -7.45 15.11 2.82
C GLU A 29 -6.85 15.00 1.42
N VAL A 30 -7.69 14.93 0.40
CA VAL A 30 -7.30 14.87 -1.00
C VAL A 30 -7.71 16.17 -1.65
N ASN A 31 -6.75 16.87 -2.26
CA ASN A 31 -6.98 18.14 -2.94
C ASN A 31 -6.86 18.01 -4.47
N ARG A 32 -5.94 17.16 -4.94
CA ARG A 32 -5.64 16.96 -6.35
C ARG A 32 -5.42 15.50 -6.68
N CYS A 33 -5.91 15.09 -7.85
CA CYS A 33 -5.73 13.73 -8.36
C CYS A 33 -5.32 13.73 -9.83
N TRP A 34 -4.51 12.75 -10.19
CA TRP A 34 -4.16 12.43 -11.57
C TRP A 34 -5.33 11.75 -12.29
N ARG A 35 -5.56 12.12 -13.54
CA ARG A 35 -6.52 11.47 -14.44
C ARG A 35 -5.85 11.22 -15.77
N LYS A 36 -6.12 10.06 -16.37
CA LYS A 36 -5.59 9.72 -17.68
C LYS A 36 -6.56 10.21 -18.75
N GLU A 37 -6.16 11.22 -19.50
CA GLU A 37 -6.95 11.84 -20.57
C GLU A 37 -6.15 11.79 -21.87
N ASP A 38 -6.74 11.23 -22.93
CA ASP A 38 -6.08 11.03 -24.22
C ASP A 38 -4.71 10.32 -24.14
N GLY A 39 -4.56 9.43 -23.14
CA GLY A 39 -3.32 8.68 -22.89
C GLY A 39 -2.32 9.37 -21.96
N GLU A 40 -2.54 10.64 -21.63
CA GLU A 40 -1.63 11.45 -20.80
C GLU A 40 -2.18 11.65 -19.39
N TRP A 41 -1.28 11.71 -18.40
CA TRP A 41 -1.65 11.98 -17.01
C TRP A 41 -1.76 13.49 -16.77
N VAL A 42 -2.96 13.94 -16.40
CA VAL A 42 -3.25 15.34 -16.09
C VAL A 42 -3.68 15.47 -14.64
N LEU A 43 -3.10 16.43 -13.92
CA LEU A 43 -3.46 16.71 -12.53
C LEU A 43 -4.72 17.61 -12.49
N LYS A 44 -5.72 17.21 -11.71
CA LYS A 44 -6.99 17.93 -11.55
C LYS A 44 -7.29 18.22 -10.09
N ASP A 45 -7.93 19.35 -9.84
CA ASP A 45 -8.46 19.71 -8.52
C ASP A 45 -9.71 18.86 -8.24
N ILE A 46 -9.57 17.88 -7.35
CA ILE A 46 -10.63 16.95 -6.94
C ILE A 46 -10.53 16.84 -5.43
N VAL A 47 -11.39 17.60 -4.75
CA VAL A 47 -11.32 17.79 -3.29
C VAL A 47 -12.28 16.85 -2.57
N PHE A 48 -11.77 15.98 -1.72
CA PHE A 48 -12.56 15.12 -0.84
C PHE A 48 -11.74 14.64 0.35
N ASN A 49 -12.42 14.13 1.36
CA ASN A 49 -11.80 13.50 2.51
C ASN A 49 -12.05 12.00 2.46
N GLU A 50 -11.02 11.23 2.79
CA GLU A 50 -11.15 9.80 3.01
C GLU A 50 -10.95 9.51 4.49
N GLN A 51 -11.93 8.86 5.10
CA GLN A 51 -11.87 8.34 6.46
C GLN A 51 -12.33 6.90 6.43
N TRP A 52 -11.50 5.99 6.92
CA TRP A 52 -11.94 4.61 7.08
C TRP A 52 -12.97 4.45 8.20
N SER A 53 -14.00 3.69 7.88
CA SER A 53 -15.05 3.22 8.76
C SER A 53 -14.67 1.87 9.40
N ASP A 54 -15.43 1.46 10.41
CA ASP A 54 -15.29 0.12 11.00
C ASP A 54 -15.49 -1.01 9.98
N SER A 55 -16.34 -0.79 8.97
CA SER A 55 -16.52 -1.75 7.86
C SER A 55 -15.27 -1.87 6.99
N ASP A 56 -14.58 -0.76 6.74
CA ASP A 56 -13.34 -0.78 5.96
C ASP A 56 -12.26 -1.56 6.71
N TYR A 57 -12.13 -1.37 8.02
CA TYR A 57 -11.21 -2.16 8.84
C TYR A 57 -11.57 -3.66 8.90
N ARG A 58 -12.86 -4.01 8.93
CA ARG A 58 -13.30 -5.41 8.85
C ARG A 58 -12.90 -6.03 7.52
N TYR A 59 -13.23 -5.38 6.40
CA TYR A 59 -12.87 -5.84 5.06
C TYR A 59 -11.35 -5.95 4.88
N LEU A 60 -10.60 -4.92 5.30
CA LEU A 60 -9.14 -4.93 5.27
C LEU A 60 -8.57 -6.11 6.07
N THR A 61 -9.12 -6.38 7.27
CA THR A 61 -8.66 -7.50 8.09
C THR A 61 -8.85 -8.83 7.37
N GLU A 62 -9.99 -9.04 6.71
CA GLU A 62 -10.25 -10.23 5.89
C GLU A 62 -9.26 -10.34 4.73
N CYS A 63 -8.99 -9.24 4.02
CA CYS A 63 -8.01 -9.21 2.94
C CYS A 63 -6.60 -9.57 3.43
N LEU A 64 -6.13 -8.98 4.52
CA LEU A 64 -4.80 -9.23 5.06
C LEU A 64 -4.64 -10.67 5.59
N ILE A 65 -5.69 -11.23 6.18
CA ILE A 65 -5.71 -12.65 6.57
C ILE A 65 -5.56 -13.51 5.32
N HIS A 66 -6.34 -13.21 4.27
CA HIS A 66 -6.26 -13.93 3.01
C HIS A 66 -4.86 -13.86 2.39
N THR A 67 -4.24 -12.67 2.37
CA THR A 67 -2.84 -12.49 1.91
C THR A 67 -1.88 -13.43 2.63
N ILE A 68 -1.99 -13.58 3.96
CA ILE A 68 -1.13 -14.52 4.71
C ILE A 68 -1.45 -15.98 4.34
N GLN A 69 -2.73 -16.34 4.26
CA GLN A 69 -3.18 -17.70 3.97
C GLN A 69 -2.76 -18.18 2.57
N THR A 70 -2.64 -17.28 1.60
CA THR A 70 -2.17 -17.57 0.23
C THR A 70 -0.66 -17.53 0.08
N GLY A 71 0.09 -17.30 1.18
CA GLY A 71 1.56 -17.32 1.20
C GLY A 71 2.22 -15.94 1.05
N GLY A 72 1.42 -14.87 1.03
CA GLY A 72 1.89 -13.49 1.06
C GLY A 72 2.44 -13.09 2.42
N VAL A 73 2.76 -11.81 2.56
CA VAL A 73 3.32 -11.25 3.81
C VAL A 73 2.65 -9.95 4.19
N VAL A 74 2.49 -9.74 5.50
CA VAL A 74 2.05 -8.47 6.07
C VAL A 74 3.11 -7.97 7.04
N PHE A 75 3.52 -6.72 6.87
CA PHE A 75 4.43 -6.00 7.76
C PHE A 75 3.69 -4.94 8.55
N GLY A 76 4.12 -4.71 9.78
CA GLY A 76 3.62 -3.65 10.65
C GLY A 76 4.75 -2.80 11.21
N ALA A 77 4.44 -1.52 11.42
CA ALA A 77 5.26 -0.53 12.11
C ALA A 77 4.54 -0.13 13.41
N PHE A 78 5.17 -0.41 14.55
CA PHE A 78 4.58 -0.26 15.87
C PHE A 78 5.29 0.83 16.67
N VAL A 79 4.52 1.69 17.32
CA VAL A 79 5.00 2.72 18.26
C VAL A 79 4.33 2.45 19.59
N GLU A 80 5.12 2.16 20.64
CA GLU A 80 4.58 1.80 21.96
C GLU A 80 3.56 0.64 21.86
N GLU A 81 3.92 -0.42 21.11
CA GLU A 81 3.08 -1.59 20.80
C GLU A 81 1.79 -1.32 20.00
N ARG A 82 1.53 -0.08 19.58
CA ARG A 82 0.38 0.29 18.75
C ARG A 82 0.73 0.30 17.26
N LEU A 83 -0.13 -0.26 16.41
CA LEU A 83 0.08 -0.25 14.96
C LEU A 83 -0.07 1.18 14.41
N LYS A 84 0.97 1.69 13.75
CA LYS A 84 1.00 3.03 13.14
C LYS A 84 1.36 3.03 11.66
N GLY A 85 1.68 1.86 11.11
CA GLY A 85 1.84 1.65 9.68
C GLY A 85 1.74 0.17 9.37
N PHE A 86 1.28 -0.19 8.18
CA PHE A 86 1.32 -1.57 7.71
C PHE A 86 1.46 -1.62 6.19
N ALA A 87 1.92 -2.76 5.68
CA ALA A 87 1.96 -3.04 4.26
C ALA A 87 1.82 -4.53 3.97
N SER A 88 1.27 -4.89 2.81
CA SER A 88 1.07 -6.27 2.36
C SER A 88 1.66 -6.51 0.97
N VAL A 89 2.16 -7.72 0.74
CA VAL A 89 2.57 -8.22 -0.58
C VAL A 89 1.93 -9.58 -0.80
N GLU A 90 1.25 -9.72 -1.93
CA GLU A 90 0.62 -10.97 -2.35
C GLU A 90 1.66 -11.99 -2.83
N HIS A 91 1.25 -13.25 -2.93
CA HIS A 91 2.11 -14.34 -3.42
C HIS A 91 1.79 -14.78 -4.86
N GLU A 92 0.67 -14.32 -5.42
CA GLU A 92 0.27 -14.68 -6.78
C GLU A 92 1.08 -13.90 -7.81
N PHE A 93 1.89 -14.64 -8.58
CA PHE A 93 2.64 -14.07 -9.68
C PHE A 93 1.76 -13.79 -10.89
N PHE A 94 1.93 -12.63 -11.50
CA PHE A 94 1.27 -12.26 -12.74
C PHE A 94 2.21 -11.48 -13.68
N GLY A 95 1.68 -11.13 -14.84
CA GLY A 95 2.42 -10.56 -15.96
C GLY A 95 2.76 -11.62 -16.99
N GLN A 96 3.01 -11.21 -18.23
CA GLN A 96 3.33 -12.11 -19.35
C GLN A 96 4.53 -13.01 -19.05
N GLU A 97 5.51 -12.52 -18.29
CA GLU A 97 6.71 -13.25 -17.88
C GLU A 97 6.65 -13.75 -16.42
N LYS A 98 5.49 -13.63 -15.75
CA LYS A 98 5.34 -13.85 -14.30
C LYS A 98 6.35 -13.02 -13.49
N GLN A 99 6.48 -11.75 -13.85
CA GLN A 99 7.48 -10.84 -13.31
C GLN A 99 7.00 -10.10 -12.05
N TYR A 100 5.69 -9.98 -11.83
CA TYR A 100 5.13 -9.16 -10.76
C TYR A 100 4.69 -9.98 -9.55
N LEU A 101 4.91 -9.39 -8.38
CA LEU A 101 4.03 -9.56 -7.21
C LEU A 101 3.40 -8.22 -6.89
N GLU A 102 2.20 -8.23 -6.31
CA GLU A 102 1.46 -7.02 -6.00
C GLU A 102 1.68 -6.58 -4.55
N LEU A 103 1.96 -5.28 -4.36
CA LEU A 103 1.80 -4.60 -3.08
C LEU A 103 0.35 -4.10 -3.00
N THR A 104 -0.48 -4.79 -2.23
CA THR A 104 -1.93 -4.53 -2.13
C THR A 104 -2.30 -3.51 -1.06
N SER A 105 -1.42 -3.24 -0.10
CA SER A 105 -1.64 -2.20 0.91
C SER A 105 -0.32 -1.60 1.37
N ILE A 106 -0.29 -0.29 1.58
CA ILE A 106 0.75 0.41 2.35
C ILE A 106 0.15 1.68 2.93
N HIS A 107 0.05 1.73 4.25
CA HIS A 107 -0.57 2.84 4.94
C HIS A 107 0.26 3.26 6.16
N THR A 108 0.27 4.56 6.43
CA THR A 108 0.79 5.14 7.66
C THR A 108 -0.35 5.92 8.31
N SER A 109 -0.58 5.67 9.59
CA SER A 109 -1.57 6.37 10.42
C SER A 109 -1.32 7.87 10.34
N TYR A 110 -2.39 8.66 10.23
CA TYR A 110 -2.35 10.10 9.99
C TYR A 110 -1.43 10.82 10.98
N ASP A 111 -1.56 10.51 12.28
CA ASP A 111 -0.75 11.05 13.37
C ASP A 111 0.75 10.67 13.33
N CYS A 112 1.14 9.76 12.44
CA CYS A 112 2.51 9.26 12.29
C CYS A 112 3.09 9.43 10.88
N ARG A 113 2.41 10.17 9.98
CA ARG A 113 2.95 10.52 8.66
C ARG A 113 4.20 11.38 8.75
N ASN A 114 4.95 11.46 7.65
CA ASN A 114 6.20 12.24 7.55
C ASN A 114 7.32 11.81 8.52
N ARG A 115 7.26 10.57 9.03
CA ARG A 115 8.28 9.97 9.92
C ARG A 115 9.11 8.87 9.24
N GLY A 116 8.97 8.70 7.93
CA GLY A 116 9.68 7.66 7.16
C GLY A 116 9.12 6.24 7.29
N ILE A 117 7.97 6.05 7.95
CA ILE A 117 7.32 4.74 8.13
C ILE A 117 6.99 4.08 6.80
N GLY A 118 6.33 4.81 5.89
CA GLY A 118 6.01 4.30 4.54
C GLY A 118 7.25 3.83 3.78
N LYS A 119 8.34 4.62 3.77
CA LYS A 119 9.61 4.24 3.14
C LYS A 119 10.21 2.96 3.72
N GLN A 120 10.16 2.80 5.05
CA GLN A 120 10.66 1.60 5.72
C GLN A 120 9.79 0.36 5.46
N LEU A 121 8.47 0.52 5.38
CA LEU A 121 7.55 -0.55 5.01
C LEU A 121 7.76 -0.96 3.55
N PHE A 122 7.84 0.00 2.62
CA PHE A 122 8.08 -0.26 1.21
C PHE A 122 9.38 -1.04 0.98
N ALA A 123 10.48 -0.65 1.64
CA ALA A 123 11.74 -1.38 1.55
C ALA A 123 11.62 -2.86 2.00
N ARG A 124 10.80 -3.14 3.01
CA ARG A 124 10.55 -4.53 3.47
C ARG A 124 9.70 -5.32 2.48
N CYS A 125 8.73 -4.67 1.84
CA CYS A 125 7.95 -5.26 0.75
C CYS A 125 8.86 -5.62 -0.43
N VAL A 126 9.76 -4.72 -0.83
CA VAL A 126 10.78 -4.97 -1.87
C VAL A 126 11.66 -6.16 -1.51
N GLU A 127 12.20 -6.22 -0.29
CA GLU A 127 13.01 -7.35 0.16
C GLU A 127 12.22 -8.67 0.19
N ALA A 128 10.94 -8.63 0.57
CA ALA A 128 10.10 -9.82 0.59
C ALA A 128 9.81 -10.32 -0.82
N ALA A 129 9.43 -9.42 -1.74
CA ALA A 129 9.16 -9.77 -3.13
C ALA A 129 10.41 -10.34 -3.83
N ARG A 130 11.60 -9.76 -3.57
CA ARG A 130 12.89 -10.32 -4.02
C ARG A 130 13.10 -11.76 -3.53
N LYS A 131 12.86 -12.00 -2.24
CA LYS A 131 13.00 -13.35 -1.63
C LYS A 131 11.98 -14.34 -2.18
N MET A 132 10.80 -13.88 -2.59
CA MET A 132 9.79 -14.69 -3.27
C MET A 132 10.14 -14.98 -4.74
N GLY A 133 11.11 -14.26 -5.33
CA GLY A 133 11.58 -14.47 -6.70
C GLY A 133 10.97 -13.53 -7.75
N ALA A 134 10.22 -12.52 -7.33
CA ALA A 134 9.69 -11.50 -8.23
C ALA A 134 10.80 -10.66 -8.86
N LYS A 135 10.52 -10.16 -10.07
CA LYS A 135 11.40 -9.22 -10.79
C LYS A 135 10.94 -7.78 -10.61
N LYS A 136 9.65 -7.58 -10.36
CA LYS A 136 9.04 -6.28 -10.15
C LYS A 136 7.98 -6.37 -9.05
N LEU A 137 7.80 -5.27 -8.34
CA LEU A 137 6.67 -5.05 -7.45
C LEU A 137 5.65 -4.17 -8.17
N TYR A 138 4.41 -4.64 -8.28
CA TYR A 138 3.31 -3.90 -8.89
C TYR A 138 2.47 -3.21 -7.82
N ILE A 139 1.94 -2.03 -8.15
CA ILE A 139 1.09 -1.25 -7.27
C ILE A 139 -0.07 -0.65 -8.08
N SER A 140 -1.32 -0.96 -7.73
CA SER A 140 -2.47 -0.11 -8.08
C SER A 140 -2.56 0.98 -7.04
N ALA A 141 -2.22 2.21 -7.41
CA ALA A 141 -2.08 3.31 -6.47
C ALA A 141 -3.15 4.38 -6.67
N HIS A 142 -3.79 4.77 -5.57
CA HIS A 142 -4.72 5.91 -5.54
C HIS A 142 -4.11 7.13 -6.22
N SER A 143 -4.85 7.75 -7.15
CA SER A 143 -4.34 8.81 -8.02
C SER A 143 -4.13 10.17 -7.36
N CYS A 144 -4.34 10.30 -6.04
CA CYS A 144 -4.06 11.56 -5.36
C CYS A 144 -2.56 11.92 -5.44
N GLU A 145 -2.30 13.22 -5.55
CA GLU A 145 -0.97 13.75 -5.81
C GLU A 145 0.07 13.30 -4.76
N GLU A 146 -0.29 13.33 -3.47
CA GLU A 146 0.62 12.95 -2.38
C GLU A 146 1.04 11.48 -2.47
N THR A 147 0.09 10.58 -2.78
CA THR A 147 0.37 9.14 -2.93
C THR A 147 1.26 8.90 -4.14
N GLN A 148 1.00 9.57 -5.27
CA GLN A 148 1.84 9.45 -6.46
C GLN A 148 3.25 10.03 -6.23
N ALA A 149 3.36 11.15 -5.51
CA ALA A 149 4.65 11.73 -5.12
C ALA A 149 5.45 10.76 -4.24
N PHE A 150 4.81 10.07 -3.28
CA PHE A 150 5.45 9.05 -2.46
C PHE A 150 6.04 7.91 -3.30
N TYR A 151 5.26 7.31 -4.20
CA TYR A 151 5.75 6.20 -5.03
C TYR A 151 6.83 6.64 -6.01
N LYS A 152 6.71 7.85 -6.58
CA LYS A 152 7.75 8.46 -7.41
C LYS A 152 9.05 8.64 -6.63
N GLU A 153 9.00 9.09 -5.37
CA GLU A 153 10.19 9.19 -4.50
C GLU A 153 10.81 7.81 -4.23
N MET A 154 10.00 6.75 -4.14
CA MET A 154 10.49 5.38 -4.01
C MET A 154 11.13 4.84 -5.30
N GLY A 155 11.01 5.55 -6.42
CA GLY A 155 11.53 5.14 -7.73
C GLY A 155 10.54 4.28 -8.53
N CYS A 156 9.26 4.29 -8.18
CA CYS A 156 8.24 3.64 -8.98
C CYS A 156 7.97 4.45 -10.26
N VAL A 157 7.65 3.74 -11.33
CA VAL A 157 7.27 4.30 -12.64
C VAL A 157 5.95 3.69 -13.08
N GLU A 158 5.32 4.23 -14.13
CA GLU A 158 4.13 3.62 -14.71
C GLU A 158 4.43 2.18 -15.18
N ALA A 159 3.53 1.26 -14.86
CA ALA A 159 3.70 -0.15 -15.18
C ALA A 159 3.66 -0.37 -16.70
N VAL A 160 4.55 -1.21 -17.23
CA VAL A 160 4.55 -1.55 -18.66
C VAL A 160 3.36 -2.47 -19.01
N GLU A 161 2.91 -3.26 -18.05
CA GLU A 161 1.78 -4.18 -18.20
C GLU A 161 0.80 -3.93 -17.06
N TYR A 162 -0.45 -3.63 -17.42
CA TYR A 162 -1.51 -3.33 -16.46
C TYR A 162 -2.24 -4.61 -16.06
N ASN A 163 -2.50 -4.76 -14.76
CA ASN A 163 -3.38 -5.80 -14.26
C ASN A 163 -4.84 -5.40 -14.52
N GLN A 164 -5.48 -6.07 -15.47
CA GLN A 164 -6.85 -5.76 -15.90
C GLN A 164 -7.86 -5.80 -14.75
N LYS A 165 -7.72 -6.74 -13.79
CA LYS A 165 -8.62 -6.83 -12.64
C LYS A 165 -8.54 -5.58 -11.76
N ASN A 166 -7.33 -5.05 -11.56
CA ASN A 166 -7.12 -3.83 -10.78
C ASN A 166 -7.63 -2.59 -11.50
N VAL A 167 -7.40 -2.49 -12.82
CA VAL A 167 -7.94 -1.40 -13.64
C VAL A 167 -9.46 -1.38 -13.62
N GLU A 168 -10.11 -2.53 -13.70
CA GLU A 168 -11.58 -2.61 -13.65
C GLU A 168 -12.12 -2.27 -12.26
N LYS A 169 -11.42 -2.72 -11.20
CA LYS A 169 -11.81 -2.46 -9.82
C LYS A 169 -11.65 -0.98 -9.44
N GLU A 170 -10.54 -0.38 -9.81
CA GLU A 170 -10.19 1.01 -9.48
C GLU A 170 -9.73 1.77 -10.74
N PRO A 171 -10.66 2.19 -11.64
CA PRO A 171 -10.32 2.77 -12.94
C PRO A 171 -9.52 4.08 -12.89
N CYS A 172 -9.53 4.75 -11.74
CA CYS A 172 -8.80 5.98 -11.52
C CYS A 172 -7.41 5.76 -10.90
N ASP A 173 -7.02 4.53 -10.57
CA ASP A 173 -5.71 4.26 -9.99
C ASP A 173 -4.60 4.34 -11.03
N CYS A 174 -3.48 4.91 -10.62
CA CYS A 174 -2.24 4.85 -11.38
C CYS A 174 -1.62 3.47 -11.20
N GLN A 175 -1.40 2.75 -12.29
CA GLN A 175 -0.76 1.44 -12.27
C GLN A 175 0.75 1.62 -12.33
N LEU A 176 1.45 1.22 -11.27
CA LEU A 176 2.88 1.49 -11.07
C LEU A 176 3.67 0.19 -10.93
N GLU A 177 4.96 0.25 -11.27
CA GLU A 177 5.92 -0.80 -11.04
C GLU A 177 7.20 -0.29 -10.37
N PHE A 178 7.85 -1.16 -9.61
CA PHE A 178 9.19 -0.96 -9.06
C PHE A 178 10.07 -2.16 -9.42
N VAL A 179 11.25 -1.91 -9.99
CA VAL A 179 12.20 -2.97 -10.38
C VAL A 179 12.97 -3.47 -9.16
N LEU A 180 12.93 -4.78 -8.94
CA LEU A 180 13.57 -5.46 -7.81
C LEU A 180 15.03 -5.79 -8.11
#